data_AF-A0A7X4FDR7-F1
#
_entry.id   AF-A0A7X4FDR7-F1
#
_cell.length_a   1.000
_cell.length_b   1.000
_cell.length_c   1.000
_cell.angle_alpha   90.00
_cell.angle_beta   90.00
_cell.angle_gamma   90.00
#
_symmetry.space_group_name_H-M   'P 1'
#
loop_
_entity.id
_entity.type
_entity.pdbx_description
1 polymer ?
#
loop_
_entity_poly.entity_id
_entity_poly.type
_entity_poly.pdbx_seq_one_letter_code
_entity_poly.pdbx_strand_id
1 'polypeptide(L)'
;MSPAFRALFSDADPKYTLSDDIEVSTREPSVRWLLTDTENNRTYHIASEDIAGENGISIYQGTVNPELDTGEIELAVDTLSVLNTAKTPPFPVEDEIDVAEDIRMRYRFIDLRRPEMQETLAMRHKAALAARNYMNEQGFLEIETPILMNSTPEGARDVLVPRRHNPGRFYALPQSPQQFK
;
A
#
# COMPACT_ATOMS: atom_id res chain seq x y z
N MET A 1 5.42 10.47 -1.15
CA MET A 1 5.76 10.57 0.28
C MET A 1 4.49 10.81 1.06
N SER A 2 4.11 9.85 1.90
CA SER A 2 3.19 10.15 3.00
C SER A 2 4.01 10.89 4.05
N PRO A 3 3.57 12.04 4.56
CA PRO A 3 4.35 12.73 5.57
C PRO A 3 4.44 11.87 6.84
N ALA A 4 5.66 11.52 7.25
CA ALA A 4 5.93 10.93 8.56
C ALA A 4 5.96 12.05 9.59
N PHE A 5 5.18 11.91 10.67
CA PHE A 5 5.04 12.90 11.75
C PHE A 5 5.57 12.32 13.05
N ARG A 6 6.16 13.18 13.88
CA ARG A 6 6.42 12.82 15.28
C ARG A 6 5.22 13.25 16.13
N ALA A 7 4.61 12.29 16.82
CA ALA A 7 3.51 12.58 17.72
C ALA A 7 3.97 12.38 19.17
N LEU A 8 3.78 13.41 20.01
CA LEU A 8 4.09 13.38 21.44
C LEU A 8 2.78 13.33 22.21
N PHE A 9 2.58 12.29 23.03
CA PHE A 9 1.33 12.09 23.76
C PHE A 9 1.56 12.35 25.25
N SER A 10 0.81 13.28 25.84
CA SER A 10 0.97 13.68 27.25
C SER A 10 0.38 12.70 28.26
N ASP A 11 -0.60 11.87 27.84
CA ASP A 11 -1.35 10.96 28.73
C ASP A 11 -1.60 9.57 28.10
N ALA A 12 -0.67 9.07 27.28
CA ALA A 12 -0.76 7.68 26.83
C ALA A 12 -0.58 6.75 28.05
N ASP A 13 -1.58 5.90 28.32
CA ASP A 13 -1.48 4.80 29.29
C ASP A 13 -0.09 4.15 29.16
N PRO A 14 0.73 4.08 30.23
CA PRO A 14 2.15 3.68 30.18
C PRO A 14 2.40 2.28 29.58
N LYS A 15 1.34 1.53 29.26
CA LYS A 15 1.36 0.30 28.47
C LYS A 15 1.56 0.50 26.96
N TYR A 16 1.38 1.70 26.43
CA TYR A 16 1.33 2.01 25.00
C TYR A 16 2.30 3.14 24.65
N THR A 17 3.60 2.91 24.88
CA THR A 17 4.66 3.75 24.32
C THR A 17 4.69 3.56 22.81
N LEU A 18 4.48 4.65 22.06
CA LEU A 18 4.63 4.69 20.60
C LEU A 18 6.09 4.91 20.23
N SER A 19 6.51 4.32 19.12
CA SER A 19 7.86 4.50 18.56
C SER A 19 8.08 5.87 17.95
N ASP A 20 9.33 6.21 17.68
CA ASP A 20 9.68 7.39 16.87
C ASP A 20 9.28 7.21 15.39
N ASP A 21 8.92 5.99 14.96
CA ASP A 21 8.56 5.62 13.59
C ASP A 21 7.03 5.49 13.42
N ILE A 22 6.35 6.64 13.38
CA ILE A 22 4.90 6.70 13.13
C ILE A 22 4.64 7.17 11.70
N GLU A 23 4.14 6.26 10.87
CA GLU A 23 3.64 6.60 9.55
C GLU A 23 2.19 7.07 9.62
N VAL A 24 1.94 8.32 9.24
CA VAL A 24 0.59 8.85 9.07
C VAL A 24 0.14 8.55 7.65
N SER A 25 -0.95 7.79 7.50
CA SER A 25 -1.59 7.59 6.19
C SER A 25 -3.00 8.16 6.21
N THR A 26 -3.28 9.12 5.34
CA THR A 26 -4.63 9.71 5.22
C THR A 26 -5.42 8.92 4.18
N ARG A 27 -6.35 8.04 4.57
CA ARG A 27 -7.34 7.55 3.60
C ARG A 27 -8.61 6.89 4.18
N GLU A 28 -9.44 7.63 4.91
CA GLU A 28 -10.86 7.30 5.02
C GLU A 28 -11.73 8.57 5.13
N PRO A 29 -12.91 8.66 4.51
CA PRO A 29 -13.75 9.87 4.55
C PRO A 29 -14.26 10.25 5.94
N SER A 30 -14.34 9.28 6.85
CA SER A 30 -14.78 9.41 8.25
C SER A 30 -13.64 9.57 9.26
N VAL A 31 -12.40 9.31 8.84
CA VAL A 31 -11.21 9.27 9.68
C VAL A 31 -10.25 10.34 9.20
N ARG A 32 -10.03 11.38 10.02
CA ARG A 32 -9.19 12.49 9.59
C ARG A 32 -7.69 12.15 9.68
N TRP A 33 -7.30 11.24 10.58
CA TRP A 33 -5.92 10.77 10.72
C TRP A 33 -5.84 9.30 11.15
N LEU A 34 -4.97 8.53 10.48
CA LEU A 34 -4.63 7.15 10.82
C LEU A 34 -3.13 7.05 11.04
N LEU A 35 -2.73 6.70 12.26
CA LEU A 35 -1.34 6.54 12.68
C LEU A 35 -1.01 5.05 12.61
N THR A 36 0.05 4.68 11.92
CA THR A 36 0.59 3.32 11.96
C THR A 36 1.95 3.39 12.63
N ASP A 37 2.05 2.81 13.82
CA ASP A 37 3.33 2.57 14.47
C ASP A 37 3.90 1.28 13.87
N THR A 38 4.95 1.45 13.06
CA THR A 38 5.60 0.35 12.34
C THR A 38 6.42 -0.53 13.29
N GLU A 39 7.02 0.05 14.33
CA GLU A 39 7.81 -0.68 15.34
C GLU A 39 6.91 -1.57 16.22
N ASN A 40 5.82 -1.02 16.76
CA ASN A 40 4.89 -1.76 17.62
C ASN A 40 3.77 -2.46 16.84
N ASN A 41 3.74 -2.28 15.52
CA ASN A 41 2.79 -2.88 14.59
C ASN A 41 1.33 -2.68 15.02
N ARG A 42 0.99 -1.42 15.30
CA ARG A 42 -0.34 -1.00 15.75
C ARG A 42 -0.84 0.10 14.84
N THR A 43 -2.11 -0.01 14.49
CA THR A 43 -2.82 1.03 13.75
C THR A 43 -3.80 1.71 14.67
N TYR A 44 -3.67 3.02 14.77
CA TYR A 44 -4.48 3.86 15.61
C TYR A 44 -5.33 4.79 14.77
N HIS A 45 -6.55 5.00 15.22
CA HIS A 45 -7.44 6.03 14.70
C HIS A 45 -7.39 7.23 15.63
N ILE A 46 -7.23 8.41 15.03
CA ILE A 46 -7.52 9.68 15.71
C ILE A 46 -8.89 10.19 15.24
N ALA A 47 -9.88 10.13 16.13
CA ALA A 47 -11.23 10.58 15.83
C ALA A 47 -11.27 12.10 15.61
N SER A 48 -12.01 12.53 14.58
CA SER A 48 -12.04 13.93 14.15
C SER A 48 -13.05 14.82 14.88
N GLU A 49 -13.73 14.29 15.90
CA GLU A 49 -14.66 15.08 16.73
C GLU A 49 -13.93 16.15 17.58
N ASP A 50 -12.60 16.14 17.51
CA ASP A 50 -11.73 16.77 18.48
C ASP A 50 -11.04 18.07 17.95
N ILE A 51 -11.16 18.40 16.66
CA ILE A 51 -10.31 19.47 16.04
C ILE A 51 -10.83 20.91 16.26
N ALA A 52 -11.68 21.18 17.24
CA ALA A 52 -12.05 22.56 17.55
C ALA A 52 -12.49 22.76 19.00
N GLY A 53 -11.51 22.95 19.88
CA GLY A 53 -11.75 23.48 21.22
C GLY A 53 -12.26 22.45 22.21
N GLU A 54 -11.54 22.34 23.33
CA GLU A 54 -11.91 21.60 24.55
C GLU A 54 -11.79 20.08 24.56
N ASN A 55 -11.63 19.36 23.44
CA ASN A 55 -11.16 17.95 23.44
C ASN A 55 -10.42 17.63 22.14
N GLY A 56 -9.14 17.27 22.22
CA GLY A 56 -8.37 16.39 21.32
C GLY A 56 -7.65 17.00 20.10
N ILE A 57 -6.36 16.70 19.98
CA ILE A 57 -5.46 17.10 18.88
C ILE A 57 -5.06 18.58 18.91
N SER A 58 -3.98 18.85 19.65
CA SER A 58 -3.24 20.12 19.57
C SER A 58 -2.01 19.96 18.69
N ILE A 59 -1.80 20.90 17.75
CA ILE A 59 -0.60 20.97 16.92
C ILE A 59 0.35 22.00 17.53
N TYR A 60 1.59 21.60 17.78
CA TYR A 60 2.63 22.48 18.35
C TYR A 60 3.81 22.63 17.39
N GLN A 61 4.51 23.76 17.48
CA GLN A 61 5.86 23.87 16.95
C GLN A 61 6.80 23.15 17.91
N GLY A 62 7.28 22.00 17.46
CA GLY A 62 8.04 21.05 18.26
C GLY A 62 9.55 21.23 18.19
N THR A 63 10.28 20.22 18.66
CA THR A 63 11.72 20.14 18.41
C THR A 63 11.96 19.80 16.95
N VAL A 64 12.53 20.74 16.19
CA VAL A 64 12.72 20.61 14.74
C VAL A 64 13.57 19.38 14.39
N ASN A 65 12.99 18.44 13.65
CA ASN A 65 13.71 17.34 13.01
C ASN A 65 13.84 17.59 11.49
N PRO A 66 15.01 17.99 10.98
CA PRO A 66 15.19 18.26 9.56
C PRO A 66 15.16 17.02 8.66
N GLU A 67 15.19 15.81 9.23
CA GLU A 67 15.14 14.55 8.45
C GLU A 67 13.71 14.17 8.04
N LEU A 68 12.69 14.81 8.62
CA LEU A 68 11.29 14.55 8.33
C LEU A 68 10.64 15.76 7.65
N ASP A 69 9.85 15.50 6.61
CA ASP A 69 9.06 16.53 5.91
C ASP A 69 8.12 17.32 6.86
N THR A 70 7.76 16.73 7.99
CA THR A 70 6.93 17.37 9.02
C THR A 70 7.62 17.56 10.36
N GLY A 71 8.95 17.45 10.41
CA GLY A 71 9.68 17.52 11.67
C GLY A 71 9.65 18.90 12.35
N GLU A 72 9.02 19.90 11.76
CA GLU A 72 8.75 21.20 12.38
C GLU A 72 7.50 21.21 13.29
N ILE A 73 6.65 20.18 13.18
CA ILE A 73 5.36 20.12 13.87
C ILE A 73 5.21 18.84 14.68
N GLU A 74 4.60 18.97 15.85
CA GLU A 74 4.26 17.86 16.75
C GLU A 74 2.75 17.81 16.97
N LEU A 75 2.20 16.60 17.05
CA LEU A 75 0.79 16.34 17.35
C LEU A 75 0.64 15.81 18.78
N ALA A 76 -0.14 16.51 19.61
CA ALA A 76 -0.59 16.02 20.91
C ALA A 76 -2.05 15.59 20.83
N VAL A 77 -2.35 14.35 21.19
CA VAL A 77 -3.68 13.76 21.03
C VAL A 77 -4.25 13.35 22.39
N ASP A 78 -5.50 13.73 22.67
CA ASP A 78 -6.15 13.44 23.95
C ASP A 78 -6.72 12.02 23.99
N THR A 79 -7.22 11.50 22.86
CA THR A 79 -7.80 10.16 22.77
C THR A 79 -7.20 9.34 21.61
N LEU A 80 -6.82 8.10 21.91
CA LEU A 80 -6.27 7.16 20.94
C LEU A 80 -7.08 5.87 20.95
N SER A 81 -7.63 5.47 19.80
CA SER A 81 -8.35 4.21 19.66
C SER A 81 -7.55 3.22 18.82
N VAL A 82 -7.33 2.02 19.36
CA VAL A 82 -6.69 0.92 18.62
C VAL A 82 -7.74 0.26 17.72
N LEU A 83 -7.59 0.41 16.40
CA LEU A 83 -8.49 -0.21 15.43
C LEU A 83 -8.22 -1.71 15.28
N ASN A 84 -6.94 -2.06 15.25
CA ASN A 84 -6.51 -3.44 15.07
C ASN A 84 -5.17 -3.69 15.74
N THR A 85 -5.01 -4.89 16.28
CA THR A 85 -3.72 -5.36 16.79
C THR A 85 -3.16 -6.38 15.81
N ALA A 86 -1.89 -6.22 15.44
CA ALA A 86 -1.24 -7.12 14.51
C ALA A 86 -0.04 -7.82 15.18
N LYS A 87 0.21 -9.06 14.80
CA LYS A 87 1.39 -9.83 15.25
C LYS A 87 2.64 -9.23 14.65
N THR A 88 3.73 -9.20 15.41
CA THR A 88 5.04 -8.70 14.95
C THR A 88 5.34 -9.21 13.53
N PRO A 89 5.64 -8.31 12.59
CA PRO A 89 5.96 -8.69 11.22
C PRO A 89 7.17 -9.63 11.18
N PRO A 90 7.25 -10.53 10.18
CA PRO A 90 8.39 -11.45 10.03
C PRO A 90 9.70 -10.73 9.67
N PHE A 91 9.63 -9.47 9.24
CA PHE A 91 10.75 -8.58 8.96
C PHE A 91 10.29 -7.11 9.09
N PRO A 92 11.20 -6.16 9.35
CA PRO A 92 10.87 -4.74 9.46
C PRO A 92 10.32 -4.18 8.14
N VAL A 93 9.44 -3.19 8.24
CA VAL A 93 8.82 -2.52 7.09
C VAL A 93 9.60 -1.26 6.76
N GLU A 94 10.84 -1.45 6.31
CA GLU A 94 11.77 -0.39 5.91
C GLU A 94 12.49 -0.79 4.62
N ASP A 95 13.18 0.14 3.97
CA ASP A 95 13.78 -0.13 2.67
C ASP A 95 15.05 -0.99 2.79
N GLU A 96 15.95 -0.69 3.73
CA GLU A 96 17.19 -1.43 3.90
C GLU A 96 16.98 -2.68 4.77
N ILE A 97 16.63 -3.81 4.16
CA ILE A 97 16.43 -5.09 4.87
C ILE A 97 17.34 -6.21 4.34
N ASP A 98 18.02 -6.91 5.25
CA ASP A 98 18.77 -8.15 4.94
C ASP A 98 17.87 -9.38 5.16
N VAL A 99 16.91 -9.59 4.26
CA VAL A 99 15.92 -10.67 4.33
C VAL A 99 15.90 -11.44 3.01
N ALA A 100 15.96 -12.77 3.10
CA ALA A 100 15.92 -13.64 1.95
C ALA A 100 14.64 -13.45 1.11
N GLU A 101 14.79 -13.50 -0.22
CA GLU A 101 13.71 -13.24 -1.17
C GLU A 101 12.53 -14.21 -0.99
N ASP A 102 12.79 -15.48 -0.66
CA ASP A 102 11.74 -16.49 -0.44
C ASP A 102 10.82 -16.13 0.73
N ILE A 103 11.37 -15.54 1.80
CA ILE A 103 10.60 -15.02 2.94
C ILE A 103 9.78 -13.81 2.50
N ARG A 104 10.38 -12.88 1.74
CA ARG A 104 9.68 -11.71 1.21
C ARG A 104 8.54 -12.10 0.27
N MET A 105 8.72 -13.10 -0.56
CA MET A 105 7.68 -13.61 -1.46
C MET A 105 6.58 -14.36 -0.70
N ARG A 106 6.93 -15.11 0.35
CA ARG A 106 5.94 -15.76 1.23
C ARG A 106 5.07 -14.74 1.95
N TYR A 107 5.66 -13.65 2.42
CA TYR A 107 4.97 -12.57 3.13
C TYR A 107 4.89 -11.30 2.27
N ARG A 108 4.61 -11.47 0.97
CA ARG A 108 4.60 -10.36 0.01
C ARG A 108 3.65 -9.24 0.41
N PHE A 109 2.57 -9.55 1.10
CA PHE A 109 1.63 -8.56 1.62
C PHE A 109 2.22 -7.63 2.71
N ILE A 110 3.26 -8.06 3.42
CA ILE A 110 4.05 -7.21 4.33
C ILE A 110 5.13 -6.47 3.53
N ASP A 111 5.86 -7.16 2.65
CA ASP A 111 6.92 -6.57 1.83
C ASP A 111 6.40 -5.43 0.94
N LEU A 112 5.18 -5.55 0.42
CA LEU A 112 4.52 -4.51 -0.36
C LEU A 112 4.27 -3.22 0.43
N ARG A 113 4.35 -3.23 1.77
CA ARG A 113 4.18 -2.02 2.59
C ARG A 113 5.43 -1.15 2.64
N ARG A 114 6.61 -1.69 2.26
CA ARG A 114 7.86 -0.94 2.25
C ARG A 114 7.76 0.29 1.32
N PRO A 115 8.33 1.45 1.68
CA PRO A 115 8.29 2.66 0.87
C PRO A 115 8.75 2.44 -0.58
N GLU A 116 9.89 1.79 -0.81
CA GLU A 116 10.42 1.46 -2.14
C GLU A 116 9.41 0.67 -2.99
N MET A 117 8.71 -0.29 -2.38
CA MET A 117 7.71 -1.12 -3.06
C MET A 117 6.45 -0.32 -3.43
N GLN A 118 6.00 0.55 -2.53
CA GLN A 118 4.89 1.47 -2.79
C GLN A 118 5.22 2.45 -3.92
N GLU A 119 6.43 3.03 -3.90
CA GLU A 119 6.91 3.94 -4.93
C GLU A 119 7.02 3.24 -6.29
N THR A 120 7.55 2.01 -6.31
CA THR A 120 7.65 1.19 -7.52
C THR A 120 6.27 0.92 -8.13
N LEU A 121 5.28 0.54 -7.31
CA LEU A 121 3.92 0.31 -7.78
C LEU A 121 3.24 1.60 -8.26
N ALA A 122 3.44 2.71 -7.56
CA ALA A 122 2.93 4.01 -7.96
C ALA A 122 3.55 4.49 -9.28
N MET A 123 4.85 4.27 -9.47
CA MET A 123 5.55 4.60 -10.72
C MET A 123 5.05 3.74 -11.88
N ARG A 124 4.89 2.42 -11.67
CA ARG A 124 4.29 1.52 -12.66
C ARG A 124 2.89 1.98 -13.08
N HIS A 125 2.06 2.39 -12.12
CA HIS A 125 0.73 2.94 -12.40
C HIS A 125 0.80 4.20 -13.26
N LYS A 126 1.62 5.18 -12.87
CA LYS A 126 1.80 6.44 -13.61
C LYS A 126 2.28 6.20 -15.03
N ALA A 127 3.25 5.30 -15.23
CA ALA A 127 3.77 4.95 -16.55
C ALA A 127 2.70 4.33 -17.44
N ALA A 128 1.94 3.35 -16.92
CA ALA A 128 0.86 2.72 -17.67
C ALA A 128 -0.26 3.71 -18.02
N LEU A 129 -0.61 4.61 -17.11
CA LEU A 129 -1.61 5.66 -17.36
C LEU A 129 -1.14 6.65 -18.44
N ALA A 130 0.10 7.11 -18.37
CA ALA A 130 0.68 8.02 -19.36
C ALA A 130 0.66 7.41 -20.77
N ALA A 131 1.04 6.12 -20.90
CA ALA A 131 1.00 5.42 -22.18
C ALA A 131 -0.42 5.32 -22.76
N ARG A 132 -1.41 4.97 -21.92
CA ARG A 132 -2.82 4.89 -22.35
C ARG A 132 -3.37 6.25 -22.79
N ASN A 133 -3.11 7.31 -22.01
CA ASN A 133 -3.58 8.65 -22.33
C ASN A 133 -3.02 9.12 -23.68
N TYR A 134 -1.72 8.91 -23.91
CA TYR A 134 -1.10 9.24 -25.19
C TYR A 134 -1.75 8.48 -26.36
N MET A 135 -1.95 7.16 -26.24
CA MET A 135 -2.59 6.36 -27.28
C MET A 135 -4.03 6.82 -27.56
N ASN A 136 -4.79 7.13 -26.52
CA ASN A 136 -6.16 7.65 -26.64
C ASN A 136 -6.19 9.00 -27.36
N GLU A 137 -5.27 9.92 -27.04
CA GLU A 137 -5.14 11.21 -27.74
C GLU A 137 -4.80 11.05 -29.23
N GLN A 138 -4.08 9.98 -29.60
CA GLN A 138 -3.79 9.63 -30.99
C GLN A 138 -4.95 8.87 -31.68
N GLY A 139 -6.09 8.67 -31.02
CA GLY A 139 -7.28 8.02 -31.58
C GLY A 139 -7.22 6.49 -31.59
N PHE A 140 -6.31 5.87 -30.84
CA PHE A 140 -6.32 4.41 -30.66
C PHE A 140 -7.45 4.00 -29.70
N LEU A 141 -8.03 2.81 -29.95
CA LEU A 141 -9.02 2.21 -29.07
C LEU A 141 -8.36 1.14 -28.19
N GLU A 142 -8.63 1.18 -26.88
CA GLU A 142 -8.27 0.09 -25.97
C GLU A 142 -9.32 -1.03 -26.10
N ILE A 143 -8.93 -2.14 -26.74
CA ILE A 143 -9.80 -3.29 -27.01
C ILE A 143 -9.32 -4.48 -26.18
N GLU A 144 -10.20 -4.98 -25.31
CA GLU A 144 -9.93 -6.20 -24.55
C GLU A 144 -10.11 -7.44 -25.43
N THR A 145 -9.11 -8.33 -25.42
CA THR A 145 -9.13 -9.59 -26.17
C THR A 145 -9.36 -10.79 -25.24
N PRO A 146 -9.99 -11.88 -25.71
CA PRO A 146 -10.24 -13.06 -24.88
C PRO A 146 -8.98 -13.68 -24.28
N ILE A 147 -9.02 -14.02 -22.99
CA ILE A 147 -7.93 -14.70 -22.26
C ILE A 147 -7.98 -16.24 -22.43
N LEU A 148 -9.14 -16.79 -22.80
CA LEU A 148 -9.30 -18.23 -23.05
C LEU A 148 -9.46 -18.46 -24.55
N MET A 149 -8.39 -18.91 -25.21
CA MET A 149 -8.35 -19.15 -26.65
C MET A 149 -8.13 -20.62 -27.00
N ASN A 150 -8.18 -20.95 -28.29
CA ASN A 150 -7.79 -22.27 -28.77
C ASN A 150 -6.26 -22.36 -28.78
N SER A 151 -5.71 -23.52 -28.41
CA SER A 151 -4.26 -23.75 -28.44
C SER A 151 -3.75 -23.76 -29.88
N THR A 152 -2.60 -23.14 -30.11
CA THR A 152 -1.88 -23.21 -31.39
C THR A 152 -0.69 -24.16 -31.28
N PRO A 153 -0.57 -25.17 -32.15
CA PRO A 153 0.50 -26.17 -32.06
C PRO A 153 1.92 -25.64 -32.28
N GLU A 154 2.07 -24.48 -32.92
CA GLU A 154 3.36 -24.00 -33.46
C GLU A 154 4.19 -23.16 -32.46
N GLY A 155 3.65 -22.90 -31.26
CA GLY A 155 4.25 -21.99 -30.29
C GLY A 155 4.99 -22.63 -29.11
N ALA A 156 5.37 -21.79 -28.15
CA ALA A 156 5.80 -22.22 -26.82
C ALA A 156 4.66 -22.99 -26.11
N ARG A 157 5.00 -23.74 -25.06
CA ARG A 157 4.00 -24.54 -24.34
C ARG A 157 2.89 -23.67 -23.75
N ASP A 158 1.66 -23.97 -24.17
CA ASP A 158 0.46 -23.31 -23.65
C ASP A 158 0.11 -23.82 -22.24
N VAL A 159 -0.35 -22.91 -21.39
CA VAL A 159 -1.01 -23.26 -20.13
C VAL A 159 -2.45 -23.64 -20.44
N LEU A 160 -2.80 -24.91 -20.22
CA LEU A 160 -4.11 -25.45 -20.54
C LEU A 160 -5.11 -25.24 -19.40
N VAL A 161 -6.32 -24.79 -19.75
CA VAL A 161 -7.46 -24.64 -18.84
C VAL A 161 -8.56 -25.62 -19.25
N PRO A 162 -8.92 -26.61 -18.42
CA PRO A 162 -9.90 -27.64 -18.78
C PRO A 162 -11.31 -27.06 -18.91
N ARG A 163 -12.08 -27.53 -19.92
CA ARG A 163 -13.48 -27.13 -20.11
C ARG A 163 -14.42 -28.05 -19.33
N ARG A 164 -15.13 -27.50 -18.34
CA ARG A 164 -16.10 -28.26 -17.54
C ARG A 164 -17.22 -28.90 -18.37
N HIS A 165 -17.77 -28.19 -19.36
CA HIS A 165 -18.92 -28.64 -20.15
C HIS A 165 -18.56 -29.57 -21.32
N ASN A 166 -17.29 -29.66 -21.70
CA ASN A 166 -16.83 -30.45 -22.84
C ASN A 166 -15.60 -31.27 -22.41
N PRO A 167 -15.80 -32.44 -21.78
CA PRO A 167 -14.72 -33.31 -21.35
C PRO A 167 -13.75 -33.63 -22.50
N GLY A 168 -12.45 -33.61 -22.21
CA GLY A 168 -11.39 -33.82 -23.20
C GLY A 168 -11.04 -32.60 -24.06
N ARG A 169 -11.72 -31.45 -23.88
CA ARG A 169 -11.37 -30.18 -24.54
C ARG A 169 -10.79 -29.18 -23.55
N PHE A 170 -9.87 -28.36 -24.04
CA PHE A 170 -9.15 -27.36 -23.26
C PHE A 170 -9.24 -25.98 -23.92
N TYR A 171 -9.06 -24.94 -23.12
CA TYR A 171 -8.61 -23.62 -23.58
C TYR A 171 -7.11 -23.50 -23.31
N ALA A 172 -6.48 -22.53 -23.95
CA ALA A 172 -5.12 -22.09 -23.67
C ALA A 172 -5.12 -20.61 -23.24
N LEU A 173 -4.19 -20.24 -22.37
CA LEU A 173 -3.88 -18.84 -22.10
C LEU A 173 -3.02 -18.27 -23.25
N PRO A 174 -3.33 -17.08 -23.79
CA PRO A 174 -2.56 -16.46 -24.85
C PRO A 174 -1.15 -16.11 -24.38
N GLN A 175 -0.16 -16.40 -25.23
CA GLN A 175 1.20 -15.86 -25.06
C GLN A 175 1.23 -14.35 -25.39
N SER A 176 0.40 -13.92 -26.33
CA SER A 176 0.21 -12.52 -26.73
C SER A 176 -1.14 -12.34 -27.44
N PRO A 177 -1.68 -11.12 -27.57
CA PRO A 177 -2.93 -10.87 -28.29
C PRO A 177 -2.77 -10.91 -29.83
N GLN A 178 -1.67 -11.44 -30.37
CA GLN A 178 -1.31 -11.36 -31.79
C GLN A 178 -2.37 -11.89 -32.76
N GLN A 179 -3.21 -12.83 -32.34
CA GLN A 179 -4.27 -13.38 -33.19
C GLN A 179 -5.48 -12.46 -33.35
N PHE A 180 -5.64 -11.46 -32.45
CA PHE A 180 -6.80 -10.57 -32.38
C PHE A 180 -6.47 -9.11 -32.70
N LYS A 181 -5.19 -8.80 -32.96
CA LYS A 181 -4.71 -7.44 -33.27
C LYS A 181 -4.99 -7.02 -34.70
#